data_AF-A0A7Z7I0T9-F1
#
_entry.id   AF-A0A7Z7I0T9-F1
#
_cell.length_a   1.000
_cell.length_b   1.000
_cell.length_c   1.000
_cell.angle_alpha   90.00
_cell.angle_beta   90.00
_cell.angle_gamma   90.00
#
_symmetry.space_group_name_H-M   'P 1'
#
loop_
_entity.id
_entity.type
_entity.pdbx_description
1 polymer ?
#
loop_
_entity_poly.entity_id
_entity_poly.type
_entity_poly.pdbx_seq_one_letter_code
_entity_poly.pdbx_strand_id
1 'polypeptide(L)'
;MHRHIEWDEPGSASVTQLYAKDANFDPTPHTGDILTARYQGCSVRIDVRSYREDDAVSIGDVVAIIDAQGQRLDSRGKLQKGDTVRLPDDKRAMEPAPEE
;
A
#
# COMPACT_ATOMS: atom_id res chain seq x y z
N MET A 1 8.54 -12.91 10.64
CA MET A 1 9.00 -13.07 9.24
C MET A 1 8.07 -12.27 8.35
N HIS A 2 8.59 -11.50 7.40
CA HIS A 2 7.76 -10.79 6.41
C HIS A 2 7.35 -11.72 5.26
N ARG A 3 6.15 -11.52 4.71
CA ARG A 3 5.73 -12.17 3.46
C ARG A 3 6.34 -11.41 2.28
N HIS A 4 7.03 -12.12 1.39
CA HIS A 4 7.48 -11.57 0.13
C HIS A 4 6.39 -11.78 -0.93
N ILE A 5 5.89 -10.68 -1.49
CA ILE A 5 4.92 -10.64 -2.58
C ILE A 5 5.34 -9.59 -3.59
N GLU A 6 4.87 -9.75 -4.83
CA GLU A 6 5.06 -8.75 -5.88
C GLU A 6 3.81 -7.87 -5.92
N TRP A 7 4.01 -6.57 -5.72
CA TRP A 7 2.94 -5.56 -5.82
C TRP A 7 2.69 -5.21 -7.28
N ASP A 8 1.44 -4.90 -7.60
CA ASP A 8 1.10 -4.37 -8.91
C ASP A 8 1.61 -2.92 -9.02
N GLU A 9 1.81 -2.45 -10.26
CA GLU A 9 2.08 -1.03 -10.50
C GLU A 9 0.87 -0.18 -10.09
N PRO A 10 1.06 0.94 -9.38
CA PRO A 10 -0.04 1.83 -9.00
C PRO A 10 -0.59 2.64 -10.18
N GLY A 11 0.17 2.75 -11.28
CA GLY A 11 -0.23 3.50 -12.48
C GLY A 11 -0.61 4.94 -12.17
N SER A 12 -1.76 5.39 -12.67
CA SER A 12 -2.29 6.75 -12.43
C SER A 12 -2.60 7.05 -10.95
N ALA A 13 -2.69 6.03 -10.10
CA ALA A 13 -2.91 6.19 -8.67
C ALA A 13 -1.60 6.32 -7.87
N SER A 14 -0.42 6.38 -8.50
CA SER A 14 0.86 6.49 -7.79
C SER A 14 0.91 7.73 -6.88
N VAL A 15 1.14 7.50 -5.57
CA VAL A 15 1.32 8.58 -4.58
C VAL A 15 2.55 9.41 -4.95
N THR A 16 3.67 8.73 -5.25
CA THR A 16 4.93 9.37 -5.62
C THR A 16 4.77 10.27 -6.85
N GLN A 17 4.07 9.80 -7.89
CA GLN A 17 3.85 10.61 -9.10
C GLN A 17 2.95 11.82 -8.84
N LEU A 18 1.94 11.68 -7.98
CA LEU A 18 0.99 12.74 -7.66
C LEU A 18 1.67 13.89 -6.92
N TYR A 19 2.50 13.57 -5.93
CA TYR A 19 3.15 14.56 -5.07
C TYR A 19 4.54 14.97 -5.53
N ALA A 20 5.08 14.41 -6.62
CA ALA A 20 6.37 14.79 -7.18
C ALA A 20 6.51 16.29 -7.52
N LYS A 21 5.39 17.02 -7.61
CA LYS A 21 5.35 18.45 -7.95
C LYS A 21 5.01 19.35 -6.75
N ASP A 22 4.73 18.78 -5.58
CA ASP A 22 4.37 19.54 -4.38
C ASP A 22 5.52 19.49 -3.36
N ALA A 23 6.27 20.59 -3.26
CA ALA A 23 7.39 20.71 -2.33
C ALA A 23 6.98 20.76 -0.85
N ASN A 24 5.69 20.91 -0.55
CA ASN A 24 5.18 20.94 0.82
C ASN A 24 4.69 19.57 1.31
N PHE A 25 4.63 18.57 0.43
CA PHE A 25 4.23 17.22 0.83
C PHE A 25 5.44 16.48 1.37
N ASP A 26 5.35 15.99 2.61
CA ASP A 26 6.28 15.00 3.14
C ASP A 26 5.77 13.60 2.80
N PRO A 27 6.40 12.89 1.84
CA PRO A 27 5.98 11.55 1.46
C PRO A 27 6.46 10.48 2.44
N THR A 28 7.20 10.84 3.49
CA THR A 28 7.79 9.90 4.44
C THR A 28 6.70 9.23 5.28
N PRO A 29 6.58 7.90 5.27
CA PRO A 29 5.67 7.18 6.16
C PRO A 29 6.16 7.19 7.57
N HIS A 30 5.21 7.26 8.47
CA HIS A 30 5.39 7.14 9.89
C HIS A 30 4.70 5.88 10.40
N THR A 31 5.18 5.39 11.54
CA THR A 31 4.52 4.29 12.24
C THR A 31 3.08 4.69 12.59
N GLY A 32 2.11 3.82 12.27
CA GLY A 32 0.67 4.05 12.42
C GLY A 32 -0.03 4.63 11.19
N ASP A 33 0.72 5.05 10.15
CA ASP A 33 0.11 5.46 8.89
C ASP A 33 -0.55 4.28 8.20
N ILE A 34 -1.70 4.52 7.55
CA ILE A 34 -2.36 3.54 6.71
C ILE A 34 -2.06 3.83 5.25
N LEU A 35 -1.18 3.01 4.67
CA LEU A 35 -0.84 3.08 3.25
C LEU A 35 -1.73 2.19 2.41
N THR A 36 -1.88 2.54 1.13
CA THR A 36 -2.59 1.71 0.15
C THR A 36 -1.63 1.24 -0.94
N ALA A 37 -1.79 0.00 -1.39
CA ALA A 37 -1.07 -0.59 -2.51
C ALA A 37 -2.01 -1.46 -3.36
N ARG A 38 -1.53 -1.90 -4.53
CA ARG A 38 -2.29 -2.75 -5.46
C ARG A 38 -1.71 -4.16 -5.49
N TYR A 39 -2.57 -5.18 -5.37
CA TYR A 39 -2.15 -6.58 -5.45
C TYR A 39 -3.21 -7.43 -6.14
N GLN A 40 -2.86 -8.01 -7.29
CA GLN A 40 -3.74 -8.85 -8.11
C GLN A 40 -5.12 -8.22 -8.37
N GLY A 41 -5.13 -6.92 -8.63
CA GLY A 41 -6.34 -6.12 -8.88
C GLY A 41 -7.12 -5.69 -7.63
N CYS A 42 -6.64 -6.03 -6.42
CA CYS A 42 -7.23 -5.59 -5.16
C CYS A 42 -6.51 -4.35 -4.60
N SER A 43 -7.23 -3.55 -3.82
CA SER A 43 -6.65 -2.53 -2.95
C SER A 43 -6.25 -3.18 -1.62
N VAL A 44 -5.02 -2.96 -1.17
CA VAL A 44 -4.51 -3.49 0.10
C VAL A 44 -4.18 -2.32 1.02
N ARG A 45 -4.72 -2.34 2.25
CA ARG A 45 -4.45 -1.34 3.30
C ARG A 45 -3.44 -1.90 4.28
N ILE A 46 -2.38 -1.12 4.54
CA ILE A 46 -1.22 -1.55 5.32
C ILE A 46 -1.00 -0.56 6.45
N ASP A 47 -1.03 -1.05 7.69
CA ASP A 47 -0.65 -0.31 8.89
C ASP A 47 0.88 -0.36 9.06
N VAL A 48 1.52 0.80 8.95
CA VAL A 48 2.99 0.91 8.98
C VAL A 48 3.50 0.67 10.41
N ARG A 49 4.37 -0.33 10.56
CA ARG A 49 5.11 -0.58 11.81
C ARG A 49 6.43 0.16 11.86
N SER A 50 7.11 0.25 10.72
CA SER A 50 8.43 0.88 10.60
C SER A 50 8.69 1.27 9.14
N TYR A 51 9.47 2.32 8.93
CA TYR A 51 9.95 2.73 7.61
C TYR A 51 11.48 2.60 7.56
N ARG A 52 11.99 2.08 6.44
CA ARG A 52 13.43 1.97 6.16
C ARG A 52 13.78 2.98 5.08
N GLU A 53 14.33 4.11 5.52
CA GLU A 53 14.67 5.25 4.66
C GLU A 53 15.69 4.88 3.57
N ASP A 54 16.72 4.08 3.90
CA ASP A 54 17.79 3.71 2.95
C ASP A 54 17.27 3.00 1.68
N ASP A 55 16.22 2.19 1.83
CA ASP A 55 15.64 1.40 0.74
C ASP A 55 14.31 1.97 0.23
N ALA A 56 13.79 3.04 0.85
CA ALA A 56 12.44 3.57 0.62
C ALA A 56 11.36 2.46 0.69
N VAL A 57 11.32 1.76 1.83
CA VAL A 57 10.38 0.63 2.07
C VAL A 57 9.71 0.75 3.44
N SER A 58 8.38 0.72 3.44
CA SER A 58 7.58 0.52 4.66
C SER A 58 7.45 -0.96 5.00
N ILE A 59 7.53 -1.29 6.28
CA ILE A 59 7.19 -2.60 6.82
C ILE A 59 5.91 -2.42 7.64
N GLY A 60 4.86 -3.18 7.31
CA GLY A 60 3.55 -3.01 7.94
C GLY A 60 2.67 -4.24 7.83
N ASP A 61 1.56 -4.24 8.54
CA ASP A 61 0.58 -5.33 8.50
C ASP A 61 -0.56 -5.04 7.55
N VAL A 62 -1.01 -6.06 6.84
CA VAL A 62 -2.23 -5.99 6.05
C VAL A 62 -3.45 -5.92 6.97
N VAL A 63 -4.12 -4.78 6.99
CA VAL A 63 -5.33 -4.56 7.79
C VAL A 63 -6.61 -4.71 6.98
N ALA A 64 -6.54 -4.57 5.66
CA ALA A 64 -7.65 -4.88 4.76
C ALA A 64 -7.17 -5.27 3.35
N ILE A 65 -7.91 -6.18 2.73
CA ILE A 65 -7.84 -6.48 1.29
C ILE A 65 -9.24 -6.20 0.74
N ILE A 66 -9.33 -5.38 -0.31
CA ILE A 66 -10.59 -4.91 -0.88
C ILE A 66 -10.56 -5.19 -2.38
N ASP A 67 -11.54 -5.93 -2.89
CA ASP A 67 -11.64 -6.18 -4.32
C ASP A 67 -12.14 -4.96 -5.11
N ALA A 68 -12.25 -5.12 -6.43
CA ALA A 68 -12.69 -4.05 -7.32
C ALA A 68 -14.14 -3.61 -7.06
N GLN A 69 -14.95 -4.46 -6.44
CA GLN A 69 -16.35 -4.21 -6.09
C GLN A 69 -16.49 -3.60 -4.69
N GLY A 70 -15.38 -3.32 -4.01
CA GLY A 70 -15.38 -2.78 -2.65
C GLY A 70 -15.62 -3.82 -1.55
N GLN A 71 -15.69 -5.12 -1.88
CA GLN A 71 -15.87 -6.16 -0.88
C GLN A 71 -14.56 -6.44 -0.14
N ARG A 72 -14.67 -6.59 1.18
CA ARG A 72 -13.53 -6.96 2.02
C ARG A 72 -13.29 -8.46 1.95
N LEU A 73 -12.03 -8.84 1.72
CA LEU A 73 -11.58 -10.22 1.65
C LEU A 73 -10.65 -10.54 2.83
N ASP A 74 -10.74 -11.77 3.33
CA ASP A 74 -9.77 -12.28 4.31
C ASP A 74 -8.42 -12.64 3.67
N SER A 75 -8.43 -13.01 2.38
CA SER A 75 -7.23 -13.34 1.62
C SER A 75 -7.40 -13.14 0.11
N ARG A 76 -6.27 -12.97 -0.57
CA ARG A 76 -6.14 -12.92 -2.03
C ARG A 76 -4.80 -13.53 -2.41
N GLY A 77 -4.78 -14.53 -3.28
CA GLY A 77 -3.52 -15.18 -3.70
C GLY A 77 -2.72 -15.71 -2.51
N LYS A 78 -1.49 -15.19 -2.33
CA LYS A 78 -0.59 -15.54 -1.21
C LYS A 78 -0.72 -14.59 -0.02
N LEU A 79 -1.54 -13.55 -0.13
CA LEU A 79 -1.69 -12.50 0.85
C LEU A 79 -2.95 -12.73 1.68
N GLN A 80 -2.84 -12.53 2.98
CA GLN A 80 -3.96 -12.61 3.92
C GLN A 80 -3.94 -11.40 4.85
N LYS A 81 -5.11 -11.05 5.37
CA LYS A 81 -5.22 -10.07 6.43
C LYS A 81 -4.39 -10.53 7.65
N GLY A 82 -3.62 -9.60 8.22
CA GLY A 82 -2.69 -9.84 9.32
C GLY A 82 -1.27 -10.22 8.90
N ASP A 83 -1.00 -10.47 7.61
CA ASP A 83 0.38 -10.69 7.15
C ASP A 83 1.19 -9.39 7.27
N THR A 84 2.42 -9.50 7.80
CA THR A 84 3.40 -8.41 7.73
C THR A 84 4.12 -8.43 6.39
N VAL A 85 4.11 -7.31 5.67
CA VAL A 85 4.65 -7.14 4.33
C VAL A 85 5.67 -6.01 4.25
N ARG A 86 6.42 -5.98 3.15
CA ARG A 86 7.27 -4.87 2.73
C ARG A 86 6.56 -4.14 1.58
N LEU A 87 6.37 -2.84 1.70
CA LEU A 87 5.79 -1.98 0.66
C LEU A 87 6.83 -0.92 0.23
N PRO A 88 7.39 -1.05 -0.97
CA PRO A 88 8.20 0.01 -1.58
C PRO A 88 7.39 1.28 -1.89
N ASP A 89 8.04 2.43 -1.81
CA ASP A 89 7.43 3.75 -2.05
C ASP A 89 6.83 3.89 -3.45
N ASP A 90 7.50 3.36 -4.46
CA ASP A 90 7.06 3.39 -5.85
C ASP A 90 5.80 2.54 -6.11
N LYS A 91 5.45 1.64 -5.18
CA LYS A 91 4.23 0.80 -5.25
C LYS A 91 3.06 1.36 -4.44
N ARG A 92 3.23 2.50 -3.77
CA ARG A 92 2.12 3.14 -3.05
C ARG A 92 1.10 3.69 -4.02
N ALA A 93 -0.16 3.42 -3.72
CA ALA A 93 -1.30 3.89 -4.48
C ALA A 93 -2.18 4.79 -3.60
N MET A 94 -2.85 5.75 -4.23
CA MET A 94 -3.98 6.46 -3.64
C MET A 94 -5.12 5.47 -3.39
N GLU A 95 -5.95 5.75 -2.39
CA GLU A 95 -7.21 5.04 -2.22
C GLU A 95 -8.05 5.17 -3.50
N PRO A 96 -8.72 4.08 -3.94
CA PRO A 96 -9.67 4.21 -5.03
C PRO A 96 -10.72 5.26 -4.65
N ALA A 97 -11.03 6.18 -5.58
CA ALA A 97 -12.16 7.07 -5.40
C ALA A 97 -13.43 6.22 -5.26
N PRO A 98 -14.37 6.57 -4.37
CA PRO A 98 -15.69 5.95 -4.41
C PRO A 98 -16.26 6.17 -5.82
N GLU A 99 -16.77 5.10 -6.44
CA GLU A 99 -17.58 5.25 -7.66
C GLU A 99 -18.78 6.13 -7.30
N GLU A 100 -18.94 7.27 -7.99
CA GLU A 100 -20.09 8.19 -7.87
C GLU A 100 -21.37 7.59 -8.45
#